data_AF-A0A6M3K9E9-F1
#
_entry.id   AF-A0A6M3K9E9-F1
#
_cell.length_a   1.000
_cell.length_b   1.000
_cell.length_c   1.000
_cell.angle_alpha   90.00
_cell.angle_beta   90.00
_cell.angle_gamma   90.00
#
_symmetry.space_group_name_H-M   'P 1'
#
loop_
_entity.id
_entity.type
_entity.pdbx_description
1 polymer ?
#
loop_
_entity_poly.entity_id
_entity_poly.type
_entity_poly.pdbx_seq_one_letter_code
_entity_poly.pdbx_strand_id
1 'polypeptide(L)' 'MKTSPIYFKQRSAKLYNGQRVRPGDKVKFTNSDGEECVGTIQYDVNNLKRLYFWNNGFDIRDYENAERL' A
#
# COMPACT_ATOMS: atom_id res chain seq x y z
N MET A 1 -10.65 -33.39 7.74
CA MET A 1 -10.33 -31.96 8.00
C MET A 1 -10.31 -31.23 6.66
N LYS A 2 -11.16 -30.22 6.46
CA LYS A 2 -11.06 -29.34 5.28
C LYS A 2 -9.91 -28.37 5.53
N THR A 3 -8.79 -28.54 4.84
CA THR A 3 -7.72 -27.54 4.79
C THR A 3 -8.26 -26.30 4.08
N SER A 4 -8.56 -25.25 4.83
CA SER A 4 -8.83 -23.93 4.27
C SER A 4 -7.65 -23.52 3.39
N PRO A 5 -7.86 -23.09 2.14
CA PRO A 5 -6.76 -22.61 1.31
C PRO A 5 -6.10 -21.45 2.03
N ILE A 6 -4.79 -21.57 2.32
CA ILE A 6 -4.00 -20.45 2.82
C ILE A 6 -3.82 -19.50 1.63
N TYR A 7 -4.76 -18.58 1.44
CA TYR A 7 -4.61 -17.51 0.48
C TYR A 7 -3.47 -16.61 0.97
N PHE A 8 -2.34 -16.60 0.26
CA PHE A 8 -1.24 -15.67 0.54
C PHE A 8 -1.79 -14.24 0.55
N LYS A 9 -1.64 -13.54 1.68
CA LYS A 9 -1.92 -12.11 1.81
C LYS A 9 -0.63 -11.39 2.17
N GLN A 10 -0.26 -10.38 1.39
CA GLN A 10 0.88 -9.53 1.72
C GLN A 10 0.61 -8.80 3.05
N ARG A 11 1.45 -9.06 4.04
CA ARG A 11 1.31 -8.49 5.39
C ARG A 11 1.94 -7.10 5.52
N SER A 12 2.87 -6.77 4.64
CA SER A 12 3.56 -5.48 4.62
C SER A 12 4.15 -5.16 3.25
N ALA A 13 4.36 -3.89 2.97
CA ALA A 13 5.09 -3.39 1.82
C ALA A 13 6.23 -2.47 2.27
N LYS A 14 7.12 -2.11 1.34
CA LYS A 14 8.10 -1.04 1.54
C LYS A 14 7.67 0.15 0.69
N LEU A 15 7.72 1.35 1.24
CA LEU A 15 7.67 2.59 0.47
C LEU A 15 9.00 2.81 -0.26
N TYR A 16 9.04 3.80 -1.16
CA TYR A 16 10.26 4.17 -1.88
C TYR A 16 11.42 4.49 -0.92
N ASN A 17 11.14 5.28 0.13
CA ASN A 17 12.10 5.64 1.17
C ASN A 17 12.57 4.46 2.07
N GLY A 18 12.13 3.24 1.77
CA GLY A 18 12.49 2.03 2.52
C GLY A 18 11.65 1.75 3.76
N GLN A 19 10.78 2.68 4.18
CA GLN A 19 9.89 2.48 5.33
C GLN A 19 8.94 1.32 5.08
N ARG A 20 8.73 0.49 6.11
CA ARG A 20 7.84 -0.67 6.04
C ARG A 20 6.44 -0.29 6.53
N VAL A 21 5.45 -0.53 5.68
CA VAL A 21 4.03 -0.22 5.94
C VAL A 21 3.16 -1.47 5.89
N ARG A 22 2.01 -1.42 6.53
CA ARG A 22 1.04 -2.50 6.73
C ARG A 22 -0.39 -1.98 6.50
N PRO A 23 -1.38 -2.85 6.23
CA PRO A 23 -2.78 -2.42 6.17
C PRO A 23 -3.16 -1.60 7.40
N GLY A 24 -3.84 -0.48 7.19
CA GLY A 24 -4.23 0.44 8.25
C GLY A 24 -3.22 1.54 8.56
N ASP A 25 -1.96 1.42 8.13
CA ASP A 25 -0.99 2.51 8.25
C ASP A 25 -1.44 3.69 7.38
N LYS A 26 -1.29 4.92 7.88
CA LYS A 26 -1.48 6.12 7.09
C LYS A 26 -0.19 6.48 6.37
N VAL A 27 -0.32 6.84 5.10
CA VAL A 27 0.76 7.30 4.25
C VAL A 27 0.31 8.58 3.58
N LYS A 28 1.27 9.47 3.34
CA LYS A 28 1.07 10.64 2.51
C LYS A 28 2.12 10.69 1.40
N PHE A 29 1.77 11.33 0.30
CA PHE A 29 2.67 11.62 -0.81
C PHE A 29 2.26 12.96 -1.43
N THR A 30 3.15 13.59 -2.20
CA THR A 30 2.85 14.80 -2.96
C THR A 30 2.68 14.46 -4.43
N ASN A 31 1.55 14.80 -5.04
CA ASN A 31 1.29 14.52 -6.45
C ASN A 31 2.02 15.52 -7.38
N SER A 32 1.86 15.36 -8.70
CA SER A 32 2.48 16.25 -9.70
C SER A 32 2.00 17.70 -9.63
N ASP A 33 0.82 17.92 -9.07
CA ASP A 33 0.21 19.24 -8.90
C ASP A 33 0.68 19.93 -7.61
N GLY A 34 1.55 19.28 -6.83
CA GLY A 34 2.07 19.80 -5.57
C GLY A 34 1.12 19.60 -4.38
N GLU A 35 0.05 18.82 -4.54
CA GLU A 35 -0.93 18.58 -3.50
C GLU A 35 -0.54 17.39 -2.61
N GLU A 36 -0.68 17.55 -1.29
CA GLU A 36 -0.49 16.46 -0.34
C GLU A 36 -1.71 15.53 -0.37
N CYS A 37 -1.48 14.30 -0.79
CA CYS A 37 -2.46 13.24 -0.83
C CYS A 37 -2.23 12.30 0.35
N VAL A 38 -3.20 12.22 1.27
CA VAL A 38 -3.13 11.38 2.47
C VAL A 38 -4.16 10.26 2.41
N GLY A 39 -3.80 9.09 2.89
CA GLY A 39 -4.72 7.96 2.97
C GLY A 39 -4.12 6.72 3.62
N THR A 40 -4.90 5.66 3.65
CA THR A 40 -4.57 4.44 4.40
C THR A 40 -4.12 3.34 3.46
N ILE A 41 -3.15 2.52 3.89
CA ILE A 41 -2.78 1.29 3.18
C ILE A 41 -3.93 0.29 3.23
N GLN A 42 -4.34 -0.20 2.07
CA GLN A 42 -5.46 -1.12 1.91
C GLN A 42 -5.07 -2.34 1.06
N TYR A 43 -5.88 -3.38 1.12
CA TYR A 43 -5.76 -4.53 0.21
C TYR A 43 -6.46 -4.20 -1.10
N ASP A 44 -5.81 -4.47 -2.23
CA ASP A 44 -6.43 -4.27 -3.54
C ASP A 44 -7.66 -5.18 -3.70
N VAL A 45 -8.79 -4.57 -4.03
CA VAL A 45 -10.08 -5.27 -4.22
C VAL A 45 -10.03 -6.26 -5.38
N ASN A 46 -9.20 -6.00 -6.39
CA ASN A 46 -9.01 -6.88 -7.54
C ASN A 46 -7.94 -7.96 -7.27
N ASN A 47 -7.04 -7.71 -6.32
CA ASN A 47 -5.98 -8.64 -5.92
C ASN A 47 -5.68 -8.52 -4.43
N LEU A 48 -6.45 -9.27 -3.61
CA LEU A 48 -6.32 -9.28 -2.15
C LEU A 48 -4.94 -9.73 -1.62
N LYS A 49 -4.03 -10.15 -2.51
CA LYS A 49 -2.65 -10.50 -2.18
C LYS A 49 -1.72 -9.29 -2.18
N ARG A 50 -2.16 -8.12 -2.66
CA ARG A 50 -1.34 -6.91 -2.81
C ARG A 50 -1.87 -5.78 -1.92
N LEU A 51 -0.94 -4.98 -1.40
CA LEU A 51 -1.25 -3.71 -0.74
C LEU A 51 -1.15 -2.55 -1.73
N TYR A 52 -2.04 -1.59 -1.59
CA TYR A 52 -2.00 -0.35 -2.36
C TYR A 52 -2.33 0.85 -1.47
N PHE A 53 -2.07 2.02 -2.04
CA PHE A 53 -2.38 3.31 -1.46
C PHE A 53 -2.73 4.25 -2.60
N TRP A 54 -3.82 5.01 -2.45
CA TRP A 54 -4.33 6.01 -3.40
C TRP A 54 -4.78 5.44 -4.76
N ASN A 55 -3.89 4.81 -5.54
CA ASN A 55 -4.21 4.18 -6.83
C ASN A 55 -3.73 2.72 -6.87
N ASN A 56 -4.66 1.77 -7.04
CA ASN A 56 -4.34 0.34 -7.12
C ASN A 56 -3.73 -0.09 -8.47
N GLY A 57 -3.58 0.82 -9.43
CA GLY A 57 -2.81 0.63 -10.65
C GLY A 57 -1.29 0.68 -10.45
N PHE A 58 -0.80 1.29 -9.37
CA PHE A 58 0.63 1.55 -9.13
C PHE A 58 1.20 0.71 -7.97
N ASP A 59 2.46 0.30 -8.07
CA ASP A 59 3.14 -0.29 -6.91
C ASP A 59 3.33 0.79 -5.86
N ILE A 60 3.17 0.44 -4.59
CA ILE A 60 3.35 1.39 -3.49
C ILE A 60 4.78 1.94 -3.40
N ARG A 61 5.76 1.26 -4.00
CA ARG A 61 7.15 1.73 -4.14
C ARG A 61 7.32 2.82 -5.18
N ASP A 62 6.35 3.01 -6.08
CA ASP A 62 6.46 3.99 -7.16
C ASP A 62 6.20 5.42 -6.67
N TYR A 63 5.66 5.58 -5.46
CA TYR A 63 5.46 6.88 -4.82
C TYR A 63 6.77 7.36 -4.18
N GLU A 64 7.61 8.04 -4.96
CA GLU A 64 8.98 8.41 -4.57
C GLU A 64 9.07 9.27 -3.30
N ASN A 65 8.08 10.14 -3.10
CA ASN A 65 7.99 11.03 -1.94
C ASN A 65 7.00 10.53 -0.87
N ALA A 66 6.57 9.26 -0.94
CA ALA A 66 5.67 8.72 0.05
C ALA A 66 6.35 8.52 1.41
N GLU A 67 5.68 8.95 2.47
CA GLU A 67 6.11 8.74 3.85
C GLU A 67 4.95 8.27 4.73
N ARG A 68 5.29 7.40 5.69
CA ARG A 68 4.36 6.95 6.73
C ARG A 68 4.16 8.07 7.75
N LEU A 69 2.90 8.32 8.09
CA LEU A 69 2.47 9.22 9.17
C LEU A 69 2.48 8.54 10.55
#